data_AF-A0A839IQR4-F1
#
_entry.id   AF-A0A839IQR4-F1
#
_cell.length_a   1.000
_cell.length_b   1.000
_cell.length_c   1.000
_cell.angle_alpha   90.00
_cell.angle_beta   90.00
_cell.angle_gamma   90.00
#
_symmetry.space_group_name_H-M   'P 1'
#
loop_
_entity.id
_entity.type
_entity.pdbx_description
1 polymer ?
#
loop_
_entity_poly.entity_id
_entity_poly.type
_entity_poly.pdbx_seq_one_letter_code
_entity_poly.pdbx_strand_id
1 'polypeptide(L)'
;MKRSRNIDLKRMRKQSVTFRQLNSWLVITGSGLLLSACGDDPLEAKIYQSLEQCNRENAGQESFCAAAYQKALSFTAKFAPKYQSYADCSEEFQHCIPAPEENGEERFMPSMQAFALAMDDDDDCYEEGYLSDDYCHYSSPLYISHGRNKKGYYNAKGHRYGSIGKTSYSVNVYKDNFKAPTSTRTLSRGGFGSRVSSFRSSSGS
;
A
#
# COMPACT_ATOMS: atom_id res chain seq x y z
N MET A 1 -40.12 46.70 2.52
CA MET A 1 -39.27 45.69 1.83
C MET A 1 -39.17 46.04 0.35
N LYS A 2 -37.98 46.45 -0.12
CA LYS A 2 -37.73 46.76 -1.54
C LYS A 2 -36.57 45.88 -2.00
N ARG A 3 -36.87 44.89 -2.84
CA ARG A 3 -35.92 43.91 -3.40
C ARG A 3 -35.29 44.55 -4.64
N SER A 4 -34.05 45.03 -4.57
CA SER A 4 -33.39 45.60 -5.74
C SER A 4 -32.93 44.48 -6.69
N ARG A 5 -33.58 44.43 -7.86
CA ARG A 5 -33.32 43.56 -9.02
C ARG A 5 -32.21 44.14 -9.91
N ASN A 6 -30.97 44.14 -9.45
CA ASN A 6 -29.85 44.34 -10.38
C ASN A 6 -28.69 43.43 -10.01
N ILE A 7 -28.53 42.37 -10.81
CA ILE A 7 -27.42 41.44 -10.72
C ILE A 7 -26.42 41.88 -11.78
N ASP A 8 -25.29 42.44 -11.35
CA ASP A 8 -24.21 42.81 -12.26
C ASP A 8 -23.42 41.56 -12.66
N LEU A 9 -23.82 40.97 -13.78
CA LEU A 9 -23.25 39.74 -14.33
C LEU A 9 -21.78 39.89 -14.73
N LYS A 10 -21.26 41.11 -14.93
CA LYS A 10 -19.85 41.34 -15.30
C LYS A 10 -18.89 41.01 -14.17
N ARG A 11 -19.36 41.13 -12.92
CA ARG A 11 -18.55 40.83 -11.72
C ARG A 11 -18.53 39.34 -11.35
N MET A 12 -19.44 38.54 -11.92
CA MET A 12 -19.54 37.09 -11.65
C MET A 12 -18.92 36.21 -12.74
N ARG A 13 -18.33 36.79 -13.78
CA ARG A 13 -17.68 36.01 -14.83
C ARG A 13 -16.28 35.58 -14.36
N LYS A 14 -16.15 34.30 -14.00
CA LYS A 14 -14.87 33.64 -13.77
C LYS A 14 -14.01 33.83 -15.02
N GLN A 15 -12.92 34.59 -14.91
CA GLN A 15 -11.96 34.78 -15.99
C GLN A 15 -11.37 33.41 -16.32
N SER A 16 -11.90 32.78 -17.37
CA SER A 16 -11.25 31.65 -18.02
C SER A 16 -9.94 32.18 -18.55
N VAL A 17 -8.83 31.75 -17.94
CA VAL A 17 -7.48 32.03 -18.40
C VAL A 17 -7.39 31.43 -19.80
N THR A 18 -7.59 32.28 -20.80
CA THR A 18 -7.37 31.93 -22.19
C THR A 18 -5.87 31.90 -22.35
N PHE A 19 -5.34 30.70 -22.55
CA PHE A 19 -3.95 30.42 -22.86
C PHE A 19 -3.59 31.12 -24.17
N ARG A 20 -3.22 32.40 -24.07
CA ARG A 20 -2.73 33.20 -25.17
C ARG A 20 -1.22 33.06 -25.16
N GLN A 21 -0.75 32.16 -26.01
CA GLN A 21 0.64 32.01 -26.43
C GLN A 21 1.24 33.40 -26.70
N LEU A 22 2.11 33.85 -25.80
CA LEU A 22 2.94 35.03 -26.00
C LEU A 22 4.36 34.64 -25.62
N ASN A 23 5.17 34.50 -26.66
CA ASN A 23 6.62 34.45 -26.59
C ASN A 23 7.12 35.66 -25.79
N SER A 24 7.67 35.42 -24.61
CA SER A 24 8.47 36.42 -23.91
C SER A 24 9.64 35.71 -23.24
N TRP A 25 10.81 35.88 -23.85
CA TRP A 25 12.10 35.71 -23.21
C TRP A 25 12.13 36.59 -21.97
N LEU A 26 12.00 36.00 -20.80
CA LEU A 26 12.23 36.63 -19.51
C LEU A 26 13.02 35.64 -18.66
N VAL A 27 14.30 35.97 -18.51
CA VAL A 27 15.24 35.33 -17.60
C VAL A 27 14.69 35.50 -16.18
N ILE A 28 14.15 34.42 -15.63
CA ILE A 28 13.87 34.31 -14.20
C ILE A 28 15.10 33.60 -13.61
N THR A 29 15.99 34.38 -13.01
CA THR A 29 16.89 33.93 -11.95
C THR A 29 16.04 33.60 -10.73
N GLY A 30 15.34 32.48 -10.80
CA GLY A 30 14.68 31.85 -9.68
C GLY A 30 15.53 30.64 -9.33
N SER A 31 16.14 30.67 -8.15
CA SER A 31 16.83 29.53 -7.54
C SER A 31 15.94 28.31 -7.72
N GLY A 32 16.35 27.40 -8.59
CA GLY A 32 15.70 26.12 -8.73
C GLY A 32 15.78 25.46 -7.36
N LEU A 33 14.67 25.41 -6.64
CA LEU A 33 14.40 24.26 -5.80
C LEU A 33 14.24 23.11 -6.80
N LEU A 34 15.37 22.57 -7.25
CA LEU A 34 15.43 21.21 -7.73
C LEU A 34 14.96 20.41 -6.52
N LEU A 35 13.68 20.05 -6.50
CA LEU A 35 13.28 18.83 -5.85
C LEU A 35 14.05 17.75 -6.60
N SER A 36 15.31 17.51 -6.19
CA SER A 36 15.92 16.23 -6.41
C SER A 36 14.95 15.26 -5.77
N ALA A 37 14.14 14.61 -6.60
CA ALA A 37 13.51 13.38 -6.19
C ALA A 37 14.67 12.47 -5.81
N CYS A 38 15.02 12.44 -4.52
CA CYS A 38 15.72 11.33 -3.91
C CYS A 38 14.76 10.15 -4.01
N GLY A 39 14.64 9.60 -5.21
CA GLY A 39 13.95 8.37 -5.47
C GLY A 39 15.00 7.44 -6.02
N ASP A 40 15.24 6.35 -5.30
CA ASP A 40 16.06 5.27 -5.81
C ASP A 40 15.49 4.76 -7.13
N ASP A 41 16.36 4.21 -7.97
CA ASP A 41 15.92 3.60 -9.21
C ASP A 41 14.93 2.45 -8.94
N PRO A 42 13.92 2.28 -9.81
CA PRO A 42 12.97 1.19 -9.65
C PRO A 42 13.69 -0.16 -9.75
N LEU A 43 13.46 -1.00 -8.75
CA LEU A 43 13.93 -2.36 -8.66
C LEU A 43 12.91 -3.34 -9.26
N GLU A 44 13.40 -4.34 -9.98
CA GLU A 44 12.55 -5.41 -10.50
C GLU A 44 12.28 -6.45 -9.40
N ALA A 45 11.01 -6.60 -9.03
CA ALA A 45 10.56 -7.63 -8.09
C ALA A 45 9.74 -8.70 -8.80
N LYS A 46 10.02 -9.97 -8.53
CA LYS A 46 9.21 -11.11 -8.96
C LYS A 46 8.20 -11.47 -7.88
N ILE A 47 6.98 -11.82 -8.28
CA ILE A 47 5.92 -12.24 -7.37
C ILE A 47 5.73 -13.75 -7.45
N TYR A 48 5.84 -14.42 -6.30
CA TYR A 48 5.61 -15.85 -6.16
C TYR A 48 4.40 -16.12 -5.27
N GLN A 49 3.48 -16.98 -5.73
CA GLN A 49 2.28 -17.36 -4.98
C GLN A 49 2.58 -18.45 -3.94
N SER A 50 3.67 -19.19 -4.11
CA SER A 50 4.08 -20.25 -3.19
C SER A 50 5.59 -20.46 -3.19
N LEU A 51 6.09 -21.13 -2.15
CA LEU A 51 7.48 -21.54 -2.04
C LEU A 51 7.87 -22.48 -3.20
N GLU A 52 7.00 -23.43 -3.56
CA GLU A 52 7.26 -24.37 -4.65
C GLU A 52 7.38 -23.65 -5.99
N GLN A 53 6.61 -22.58 -6.20
CA GLN A 53 6.75 -21.77 -7.40
C GLN A 53 8.12 -21.07 -7.46
N CYS A 54 8.55 -20.48 -6.36
CA CYS A 54 9.87 -19.85 -6.26
C CYS A 54 10.98 -20.88 -6.54
N ASN A 55 10.91 -22.06 -5.92
CA ASN A 55 11.91 -23.12 -6.10
C ASN A 55 11.98 -23.62 -7.55
N ARG A 56 10.82 -23.77 -8.22
CA ARG A 56 10.79 -24.19 -9.63
C ARG A 56 11.40 -23.14 -10.57
N GLU A 57 11.17 -21.86 -10.30
CA GLU A 57 11.65 -20.76 -11.13
C GLU A 57 13.10 -20.35 -10.80
N ASN A 58 13.65 -20.78 -9.65
CA ASN A 58 15.01 -20.52 -9.19
C ASN A 58 15.71 -21.81 -8.72
N ALA A 59 15.81 -22.79 -9.61
CA ALA A 59 16.44 -24.08 -9.31
C ALA A 59 17.89 -23.91 -8.82
N GLY A 60 18.26 -24.60 -7.74
CA GLY A 60 19.56 -24.47 -7.08
C GLY A 60 19.67 -23.30 -6.09
N GLN A 61 18.58 -22.55 -5.87
CA GLN A 61 18.47 -21.48 -4.87
C GLN A 61 17.29 -21.73 -3.91
N GLU A 62 17.03 -22.98 -3.55
CA GLU A 62 15.86 -23.35 -2.73
C GLU A 62 15.95 -22.80 -1.31
N SER A 63 17.16 -22.74 -0.73
CA SER A 63 17.39 -22.15 0.59
C SER A 63 17.02 -20.66 0.61
N PHE A 64 17.33 -19.95 -0.46
CA PHE A 64 17.03 -18.55 -0.65
C PHE A 64 15.50 -18.30 -0.74
N CYS A 65 14.80 -19.07 -1.57
CA CYS A 65 13.35 -19.03 -1.65
C CYS A 65 12.67 -19.36 -0.30
N ALA A 66 13.20 -20.36 0.43
CA ALA A 66 12.68 -20.74 1.74
C ALA A 66 12.85 -19.62 2.77
N ALA A 67 14.02 -18.99 2.83
CA ALA A 67 14.28 -17.86 3.72
C ALA A 67 13.36 -16.67 3.42
N ALA A 68 13.26 -16.27 2.15
CA ALA A 68 12.39 -15.18 1.71
C ALA A 68 10.91 -15.43 2.06
N TYR A 69 10.44 -16.66 1.87
CA TYR A 69 9.07 -17.06 2.18
C TYR A 69 8.79 -17.03 3.70
N GLN A 70 9.66 -17.62 4.51
CA GLN A 70 9.52 -17.61 5.97
C GLN A 70 9.55 -16.19 6.55
N LYS A 71 10.38 -15.32 5.97
CA LYS A 71 10.42 -13.91 6.33
C LYS A 71 9.12 -13.18 6.01
N ALA A 72 8.53 -13.45 4.84
CA ALA A 72 7.26 -12.87 4.47
C ALA A 72 6.11 -13.34 5.41
N LEU A 73 6.15 -14.59 5.86
CA LEU A 73 5.22 -15.12 6.86
C LEU A 73 5.41 -14.45 8.23
N SER A 74 6.64 -14.36 8.73
CA SER A 74 6.91 -13.74 10.03
C SER A 74 6.57 -12.25 10.03
N PHE A 75 6.87 -11.56 8.92
CA PHE A 75 6.46 -10.18 8.72
C PHE A 75 4.94 -10.04 8.72
N THR A 76 4.23 -10.94 8.04
CA THR A 76 2.76 -10.95 8.03
C THR A 76 2.21 -11.05 9.45
N ALA A 77 2.68 -12.00 10.25
CA ALA A 77 2.24 -12.15 11.64
C ALA A 77 2.48 -10.89 12.50
N LYS A 78 3.58 -10.17 12.23
CA LYS A 78 3.97 -8.98 13.00
C LYS A 78 3.31 -7.70 12.52
N PHE A 79 3.17 -7.50 11.21
CA PHE A 79 2.90 -6.19 10.61
C PHE A 79 1.65 -6.11 9.74
N ALA A 80 0.99 -7.23 9.44
CA ALA A 80 -0.27 -7.18 8.72
C ALA A 80 -1.32 -6.34 9.47
N PRO A 81 -2.24 -5.67 8.76
CA PRO A 81 -3.34 -4.95 9.39
C PRO A 81 -4.21 -5.89 10.22
N LYS A 82 -4.51 -5.50 11.46
CA LYS A 82 -5.33 -6.27 12.39
C LYS A 82 -6.73 -5.66 12.48
N TYR A 83 -7.75 -6.49 12.42
CA TYR A 83 -9.17 -6.14 12.45
C TYR A 83 -9.83 -6.75 13.67
N GLN A 84 -10.85 -6.08 14.20
CA GLN A 84 -11.61 -6.57 15.37
C GLN A 84 -12.53 -7.75 15.01
N SER A 85 -12.96 -7.85 13.75
CA SER A 85 -13.84 -8.93 13.29
C SER A 85 -13.37 -9.50 11.96
N TYR A 86 -13.73 -10.76 11.71
CA TYR A 86 -13.50 -11.43 10.42
C TYR A 86 -14.18 -10.68 9.26
N ALA A 87 -15.37 -10.11 9.53
CA ALA A 87 -16.16 -9.37 8.55
C ALA A 87 -15.43 -8.11 8.07
N ASP A 88 -14.87 -7.32 8.98
CA ASP A 88 -14.12 -6.10 8.62
C ASP A 88 -12.86 -6.44 7.81
N CYS A 89 -12.18 -7.54 8.13
CA CYS A 89 -11.04 -8.01 7.34
C CYS A 89 -11.48 -8.44 5.94
N SER A 90 -12.58 -9.21 5.84
CA SER A 90 -13.09 -9.76 4.58
C SER A 90 -13.73 -8.72 3.67
N GLU A 91 -14.09 -7.54 4.19
CA GLU A 91 -14.50 -6.40 3.37
C GLU A 91 -13.33 -5.88 2.52
N GLU A 92 -12.10 -5.95 3.05
CA GLU A 92 -10.91 -5.41 2.40
C GLU A 92 -10.05 -6.46 1.72
N PHE A 93 -9.97 -7.68 2.26
CA PHE A 93 -9.08 -8.74 1.80
C PHE A 93 -9.84 -10.03 1.45
N GLN A 94 -9.29 -10.79 0.51
CA GLN A 94 -9.94 -12.00 0.01
C GLN A 94 -9.90 -13.16 1.02
N HIS A 95 -8.84 -13.25 1.80
CA HIS A 95 -8.64 -14.34 2.76
C HIS A 95 -8.13 -13.76 4.08
N CYS A 96 -8.79 -14.15 5.16
CA CYS A 96 -8.52 -13.66 6.52
C CYS A 96 -8.32 -14.86 7.46
N ILE A 97 -7.44 -14.68 8.43
CA ILE A 97 -7.09 -15.66 9.45
C ILE A 97 -7.09 -15.00 10.83
N PRO A 98 -7.23 -15.76 11.93
CA PRO A 98 -6.97 -15.24 13.26
C PRO A 98 -5.54 -14.68 13.33
N ALA A 99 -5.41 -13.49 13.90
CA ALA A 99 -4.13 -12.88 14.18
C ALA A 99 -3.54 -13.50 15.47
N PRO A 100 -2.20 -13.48 15.64
CA PRO A 100 -1.59 -13.86 16.90
C PRO A 100 -2.20 -13.04 18.05
N GLU A 101 -2.60 -13.74 19.12
CA GLU A 101 -3.23 -13.15 20.28
C GLU A 101 -2.31 -12.09 20.89
N GLU A 102 -2.84 -10.89 21.07
CA GLU A 102 -2.13 -9.79 21.69
C GLU A 102 -3.14 -9.04 22.56
N ASN A 103 -2.88 -9.03 23.86
CA ASN A 103 -3.73 -8.48 24.94
C ASN A 103 -5.06 -9.22 25.19
N GLY A 104 -5.16 -10.52 24.90
CA GLY A 104 -6.36 -11.31 25.20
C GLY A 104 -7.55 -11.04 24.28
N GLU A 105 -7.36 -10.24 23.23
CA GLU A 105 -8.39 -9.94 22.23
C GLU A 105 -8.15 -10.76 20.97
N GLU A 106 -9.16 -11.53 20.56
CA GLU A 106 -9.17 -12.18 19.25
C GLU A 106 -9.27 -11.11 18.16
N ARG A 107 -8.31 -11.15 17.22
CA ARG A 107 -8.25 -10.25 16.08
C ARG A 107 -8.09 -11.06 14.80
N PHE A 108 -8.37 -10.44 13.67
CA PHE A 108 -8.27 -11.04 12.36
C PHE A 108 -7.30 -10.26 11.49
N MET A 109 -6.60 -10.92 10.58
CA MET A 109 -5.64 -10.30 9.67
C MET A 109 -5.67 -11.01 8.31
N PRO A 110 -5.24 -10.35 7.23
CA PRO A 110 -5.16 -11.02 5.94
C PRO A 110 -4.10 -12.13 5.97
N SER A 111 -4.40 -13.25 5.34
CA SER A 111 -3.39 -14.28 5.07
C SER A 111 -2.48 -13.84 3.93
N MET A 112 -1.19 -14.17 4.03
CA MET A 112 -0.26 -14.00 2.92
C MET A 112 -0.67 -14.91 1.76
N GLN A 113 -0.89 -14.32 0.59
CA GLN A 113 -1.31 -15.04 -0.62
C GLN A 113 -0.19 -15.14 -1.67
N ALA A 114 0.82 -14.29 -1.55
CA ALA A 114 2.02 -14.30 -2.36
C ALA A 114 3.13 -13.55 -1.61
N PHE A 115 4.35 -13.59 -2.14
CA PHE A 115 5.44 -12.74 -1.69
C PHE A 115 6.16 -12.16 -2.91
N ALA A 116 6.58 -10.90 -2.78
CA ALA A 116 7.46 -10.25 -3.73
C ALA A 116 8.90 -10.48 -3.31
N LEU A 117 9.76 -10.76 -4.29
CA LEU A 117 11.18 -10.97 -4.11
C LEU A 117 11.93 -10.11 -5.11
N ALA A 118 12.83 -9.27 -4.63
CA ALA A 118 13.68 -8.45 -5.46
C ALA A 118 15.13 -8.66 -5.07
N MET A 119 16.01 -8.75 -6.05
CA MET A 119 17.46 -8.79 -5.82
C MET A 119 17.98 -7.37 -5.95
N ASP A 120 18.90 -7.00 -5.07
CA ASP A 120 19.68 -5.78 -5.23
C ASP A 120 21.05 -6.16 -5.79
N ASP A 121 21.48 -5.48 -6.85
CA ASP A 121 22.83 -5.66 -7.40
C ASP A 121 23.87 -4.83 -6.60
N ASP A 122 23.40 -3.98 -5.68
CA ASP A 122 24.26 -3.17 -4.80
C ASP A 122 24.90 -4.03 -3.69
N ASP A 123 26.21 -3.88 -3.49
CA ASP A 123 27.01 -4.62 -2.50
C ASP A 123 26.68 -4.28 -1.03
N ASP A 124 25.85 -3.26 -0.76
CA ASP A 124 25.54 -2.74 0.59
C ASP A 124 24.05 -2.91 0.93
N CYS A 125 23.61 -4.16 0.92
CA CYS A 125 22.21 -4.53 1.06
C CYS A 125 21.70 -4.62 2.50
N TYR A 126 22.57 -4.37 3.50
CA TYR A 126 22.16 -4.30 4.90
C TYR A 126 21.68 -2.89 5.25
N GLU A 127 20.38 -2.63 5.02
CA GLU A 127 19.76 -1.38 5.44
C GLU A 127 18.66 -1.61 6.50
N GLU A 128 18.74 -0.87 7.60
CA GLU A 128 17.80 -1.01 8.71
C GLU A 128 16.35 -0.67 8.29
N GLY A 129 15.43 -1.56 8.67
CA GLY A 129 14.00 -1.40 8.43
C GLY A 129 13.51 -2.05 7.12
N TYR A 130 14.41 -2.53 6.26
CA TYR A 130 14.04 -3.32 5.09
C TYR A 130 13.85 -4.78 5.44
N LEU A 131 13.06 -5.47 4.63
CA LEU A 131 12.90 -6.91 4.73
C LEU A 131 14.02 -7.67 4.00
N SER A 132 15.28 -7.32 4.31
CA SER A 132 16.50 -7.92 3.75
C SER A 132 17.32 -8.70 4.79
N ASP A 133 18.00 -9.76 4.37
CA ASP A 133 18.82 -10.68 5.19
C ASP A 133 20.30 -10.64 4.73
N ASP A 134 21.18 -11.52 5.21
CA ASP A 134 22.62 -11.63 4.85
C ASP A 134 22.93 -11.74 3.33
N TYR A 135 21.89 -11.86 2.49
CA TYR A 135 21.96 -11.85 1.03
C TYR A 135 21.26 -10.60 0.50
N CYS A 136 21.77 -10.00 -0.58
CA CYS A 136 21.22 -8.78 -1.19
C CYS A 136 19.87 -8.99 -1.89
N HIS A 137 18.84 -9.19 -1.08
CA HIS A 137 17.48 -9.39 -1.53
C HIS A 137 16.47 -8.78 -0.57
N TYR A 138 15.32 -8.41 -1.11
CA TYR A 138 14.18 -7.91 -0.37
C TYR A 138 12.97 -8.83 -0.56
N SER A 139 12.28 -9.14 0.54
CA SER A 139 11.06 -9.96 0.51
C SER A 139 9.89 -9.20 1.15
N SER A 140 8.76 -9.07 0.47
CA SER A 140 7.53 -8.50 1.06
C SER A 140 6.38 -9.47 0.93
N PRO A 141 5.61 -9.75 2.00
CA PRO A 141 4.35 -10.46 1.84
C PRO A 141 3.34 -9.63 1.07
N LEU A 142 2.48 -10.32 0.35
CA LEU A 142 1.42 -9.76 -0.45
C LEU A 142 0.08 -10.39 -0.08
N TYR A 143 -0.92 -9.53 0.05
CA TYR A 143 -2.29 -9.85 0.35
C TYR A 143 -3.15 -9.54 -0.87
N ILE A 144 -4.18 -10.35 -1.11
CA ILE A 144 -5.16 -10.02 -2.16
C ILE A 144 -6.20 -9.11 -1.54
N SER A 145 -6.22 -7.84 -1.96
CA SER A 145 -7.22 -6.87 -1.51
C SER A 145 -8.29 -6.65 -2.59
N HIS A 146 -9.54 -6.45 -2.14
CA HIS A 146 -10.69 -6.00 -2.92
C HIS A 146 -10.82 -4.47 -2.98
N GLY A 147 -9.82 -3.72 -2.50
CA GLY A 147 -9.87 -2.27 -2.31
C GLY A 147 -10.58 -1.50 -3.44
N ARG A 148 -11.32 -0.46 -3.04
CA ARG A 148 -12.45 0.23 -3.71
C ARG A 148 -12.63 0.16 -5.23
N ASN A 149 -11.60 -0.01 -6.07
CA ASN A 149 -11.73 -0.21 -7.52
C ASN A 149 -10.57 -1.02 -8.17
N LYS A 150 -9.64 -1.61 -7.41
CA LYS A 150 -8.43 -2.25 -7.98
C LYS A 150 -8.04 -3.52 -7.23
N LYS A 151 -8.74 -4.62 -7.51
CA LYS A 151 -8.34 -5.94 -7.00
C LYS A 151 -6.90 -6.24 -7.41
N GLY A 152 -6.09 -6.76 -6.49
CA GLY A 152 -4.65 -6.92 -6.72
C GLY A 152 -3.88 -7.42 -5.51
N TYR A 153 -2.57 -7.54 -5.71
CA TYR A 153 -1.61 -7.82 -4.66
C TYR A 153 -1.18 -6.52 -3.99
N TYR A 154 -1.27 -6.48 -2.66
CA TYR A 154 -0.90 -5.34 -1.83
C TYR A 154 -0.01 -5.79 -0.66
N ASN A 155 0.99 -4.99 -0.30
CA ASN A 155 1.76 -5.24 0.92
C ASN A 155 1.06 -4.65 2.18
N ALA A 156 1.66 -4.82 3.35
CA ALA A 156 1.12 -4.31 4.62
C ALA A 156 1.03 -2.78 4.69
N LYS A 157 1.81 -2.06 3.87
CA LYS A 157 1.74 -0.58 3.73
C LYS A 157 0.61 -0.12 2.80
N GLY A 158 -0.10 -1.05 2.15
CA GLY A 158 -1.12 -0.75 1.15
C GLY A 158 -0.56 -0.38 -0.21
N HIS A 159 0.72 -0.64 -0.48
CA HIS A 159 1.31 -0.49 -1.81
C HIS A 159 0.88 -1.63 -2.71
N ARG A 160 0.45 -1.30 -3.94
CA ARG A 160 -0.02 -2.27 -4.93
C ARG A 160 1.13 -2.77 -5.79
N TYR A 161 1.35 -4.09 -5.80
CA TYR A 161 2.36 -4.73 -6.66
C TYR A 161 1.77 -5.07 -8.03
N GLY A 162 0.49 -5.42 -8.13
CA GLY A 162 -0.14 -5.62 -9.43
C GLY A 162 -1.50 -6.29 -9.36
N SER A 163 -2.01 -6.75 -10.52
CA SER A 163 -3.32 -7.41 -10.63
C SER A 163 -3.24 -8.90 -10.30
N ILE A 164 -4.34 -9.45 -9.81
CA ILE A 164 -4.51 -10.91 -9.70
C ILE A 164 -4.76 -11.54 -11.08
N GLY A 165 -4.47 -12.83 -11.24
CA GLY A 165 -4.73 -13.59 -12.48
C GLY A 165 -3.51 -13.81 -13.38
N LYS A 166 -2.35 -13.21 -13.05
CA LYS A 166 -1.05 -13.64 -13.56
C LYS A 166 -0.38 -14.53 -12.50
N THR A 167 0.09 -15.71 -12.91
CA THR A 167 0.71 -16.72 -12.03
C THR A 167 2.11 -16.30 -11.56
N SER A 168 2.93 -15.76 -12.45
CA SER A 168 4.24 -15.15 -12.16
C SER A 168 4.39 -13.90 -13.03
N TYR A 169 4.90 -12.81 -12.46
CA TYR A 169 5.32 -11.64 -13.24
C TYR A 169 6.26 -10.75 -12.44
N SER A 170 7.14 -10.08 -13.17
CA SER A 170 7.99 -9.02 -12.65
C SER A 170 7.23 -7.70 -12.57
N VAL A 171 7.53 -6.91 -11.55
CA VAL A 171 6.97 -5.59 -11.32
C VAL A 171 8.07 -4.63 -10.91
N ASN A 172 8.02 -3.41 -11.44
CA ASN A 172 8.91 -2.34 -11.00
C ASN A 172 8.36 -1.75 -9.70
N VAL A 173 9.18 -1.80 -8.66
CA VAL A 173 8.88 -1.30 -7.32
C VAL A 173 10.09 -0.53 -6.80
N TYR A 174 9.92 0.26 -5.76
CA TYR A 174 11.02 0.96 -5.11
C TYR A 174 11.46 0.20 -3.87
N LYS A 175 12.74 0.31 -3.48
CA LYS A 175 13.28 -0.33 -2.27
C LYS A 175 12.35 -0.05 -1.07
N ASP A 176 11.91 1.20 -0.92
CA ASP A 176 11.00 1.68 0.13
C ASP A 176 9.66 0.91 0.28
N ASN A 177 9.25 0.18 -0.76
CA ASN A 177 8.07 -0.68 -0.71
C ASN A 177 8.30 -1.95 0.12
N PHE A 178 9.54 -2.37 0.32
CA PHE A 178 9.94 -3.50 1.16
C PHE A 178 10.21 -3.11 2.61
N LYS A 179 10.22 -1.82 2.93
CA LYS A 179 10.42 -1.34 4.30
C LYS A 179 9.25 -1.72 5.20
N ALA A 180 9.55 -2.15 6.42
CA ALA A 180 8.56 -2.39 7.45
C ALA A 180 7.71 -1.13 7.69
N PRO A 181 6.40 -1.25 7.95
CA PRO A 181 5.60 -0.10 8.33
C PRO A 181 6.08 0.43 9.70
N THR A 182 6.10 1.75 9.84
CA THR A 182 6.50 2.44 11.08
C THR A 182 5.60 2.06 12.27
N SER A 183 4.36 1.67 12.02
CA SER A 183 3.41 1.23 13.04
C SER A 183 2.39 0.25 12.47
N THR A 184 1.99 -0.74 13.26
CA THR A 184 0.79 -1.55 12.99
C THR A 184 -0.47 -0.77 13.33
N ARG A 185 -1.44 -0.78 12.42
CA ARG A 185 -2.75 -0.15 12.66
C ARG A 185 -3.76 -1.24 12.97
N THR A 186 -4.34 -1.18 14.16
CA THR A 186 -5.58 -1.92 14.44
C THR A 186 -6.74 -1.13 13.84
N LEU A 187 -7.41 -1.72 12.87
CA LEU A 187 -8.51 -1.11 12.13
C LEU A 187 -9.83 -1.62 12.71
N SER A 188 -10.54 -0.74 13.39
CA SER A 188 -11.89 -0.97 13.91
C SER A 188 -12.97 -0.69 12.86
N ARG A 189 -12.70 -0.86 11.56
CA ARG A 189 -13.56 -0.27 10.50
C ARG A 189 -14.90 -1.01 10.36
N GLY A 190 -15.78 -0.88 11.35
CA GLY A 190 -17.22 -0.98 11.18
C GLY A 190 -17.65 0.13 10.23
N GLY A 191 -17.81 -0.22 8.95
CA GLY A 191 -18.34 0.67 7.93
C GLY A 191 -19.71 1.20 8.34
N PHE A 192 -19.88 2.54 8.36
CA PHE A 192 -21.11 3.35 8.47
C PHE A 192 -22.22 3.00 9.51
N GLY A 193 -22.31 1.81 10.09
CA GLY A 193 -23.38 1.35 10.99
C GLY A 193 -23.11 1.54 12.48
N SER A 194 -21.84 1.60 12.90
CA SER A 194 -21.46 1.86 14.30
C SER A 194 -21.68 3.32 14.74
N ARG A 195 -21.97 4.23 13.79
CA ARG A 195 -22.43 5.60 14.07
C ARG A 195 -23.96 5.75 14.09
N VAL A 196 -24.70 4.74 13.65
CA VAL A 196 -26.17 4.77 13.65
C VAL A 196 -26.74 4.18 14.94
N SER A 197 -26.00 3.29 15.62
CA SER A 197 -26.38 2.80 16.96
C SER A 197 -26.26 3.87 18.05
N SER A 198 -25.31 4.82 17.93
CA SER A 198 -25.14 5.90 18.91
C SER A 198 -26.12 7.06 18.75
N PHE A 199 -26.90 7.12 17.66
CA PHE A 199 -27.96 8.12 17.47
C PHE A 199 -29.35 7.65 17.95
N ARG A 200 -29.49 6.39 18.41
CA ARG A 200 -30.78 5.82 18.85
C ARG A 200 -30.96 5.73 20.37
N SER A 201 -30.00 6.20 21.18
CA SER A 201 -30.04 6.07 22.64
C SER A 201 -30.36 7.35 23.41
N SER A 202 -30.73 8.47 22.75
CA SER A 202 -31.04 9.73 23.44
C SER A 202 -32.34 10.39 22.96
N SER A 203 -33.45 9.67 23.05
CA SER A 203 -34.84 10.19 23.05
C SER A 203 -35.72 9.05 23.60
N GLY A 204 -36.43 9.11 24.72
CA GLY A 204 -36.65 10.17 25.68
C GLY A 204 -37.11 9.54 27.01
N SER A 205 -36.88 10.28 28.08
CA SER A 205 -37.66 10.21 29.32
C SER A 205 -38.91 11.04 29.18
#